data_AF-A0A954KUM3-F1
#
_entry.id   AF-A0A954KUM3-F1
#
_cell.length_a   1.000
_cell.length_b   1.000
_cell.length_c   1.000
_cell.angle_alpha   90.00
_cell.angle_beta   90.00
_cell.angle_gamma   90.00
#
_symmetry.space_group_name_H-M   'P 1'
#
loop_
_entity.id
_entity.type
_entity.pdbx_description
1 polymer ?
#
loop_
_entity_poly.entity_id
_entity_poly.type
_entity_poly.pdbx_seq_one_letter_code
_entity_poly.pdbx_strand_id
1 'polypeptide(L)'
;MTSSRHSRGLSRRHVLTGLGAAVALPWLESMKLLAADIPTNTPPKRFACLFFGDGVHPPEWWSKGNGTNLELGPAFASLEPVKQKVNFIHGLAHPDNVVGGHAKGAAGILTGIQPLGGRRIQAATSLDQYLAQKLGEETVLPSLVLACERPVSGFHESGYSMMYSSHVSWSSPVSPVPAELYPSLAFDSLFESKGNRAHISVLDHVLEQLNDVSRKVSHSDRAKLDEYTTSVRDVEQRLVKLQQNAADEQDRPVTKF
;
A
#
# COMPACT_ATOMS: atom_id res chain seq x y z
N MET A 1 14.95 9.05 -70.57
CA MET A 1 13.94 8.14 -69.98
C MET A 1 14.22 8.03 -68.50
N THR A 2 13.42 8.69 -67.68
CA THR A 2 13.55 8.80 -66.22
C THR A 2 12.85 7.63 -65.54
N SER A 3 13.56 6.91 -64.66
CA SER A 3 13.01 5.84 -63.82
C SER A 3 12.25 6.43 -62.63
N SER A 4 11.01 5.98 -62.40
CA SER A 4 10.13 6.45 -61.34
C SER A 4 10.38 5.75 -60.00
N ARG A 5 10.44 6.56 -58.93
CA ARG A 5 10.40 6.24 -57.50
C ARG A 5 9.30 5.25 -57.11
N HIS A 6 9.49 4.51 -56.01
CA HIS A 6 8.45 4.29 -54.98
C HIS A 6 9.06 4.26 -53.57
N SER A 7 8.87 5.33 -52.80
CA SER A 7 9.04 5.32 -51.34
C SER A 7 7.75 4.77 -50.71
N ARG A 8 7.87 3.69 -49.92
CA ARG A 8 6.75 3.14 -49.14
C ARG A 8 6.41 4.10 -48.00
N GLY A 9 5.43 4.98 -48.22
CA GLY A 9 4.88 5.83 -47.16
C GLY A 9 4.06 5.00 -46.17
N LEU A 10 4.31 5.20 -44.87
CA LEU A 10 3.48 4.67 -43.80
C LEU A 10 2.02 5.14 -43.98
N SER A 11 1.10 4.18 -44.13
CA SER A 11 -0.32 4.47 -44.30
C SER A 11 -0.93 5.07 -43.03
N ARG A 12 -1.77 6.10 -43.19
CA ARG A 12 -2.64 6.69 -42.15
C ARG A 12 -3.37 5.64 -41.30
N ARG A 13 -3.68 4.47 -41.88
CA ARG A 13 -4.31 3.36 -41.16
C ARG A 13 -3.39 2.77 -40.09
N HIS A 14 -2.09 2.63 -40.32
CA HIS A 14 -1.15 2.16 -39.30
C HIS A 14 -0.97 3.17 -38.16
N VAL A 15 -1.03 4.47 -38.47
CA VAL A 15 -0.97 5.55 -37.46
C VAL A 15 -2.21 5.52 -36.57
N LEU A 16 -3.39 5.34 -37.15
CA LEU A 16 -4.65 5.31 -36.40
C LEU A 16 -4.86 4.02 -35.60
N THR A 17 -4.41 2.86 -36.10
CA THR A 17 -4.46 1.62 -35.32
C THR A 17 -3.47 1.62 -34.14
N GLY A 18 -2.33 2.30 -34.27
CA GLY A 18 -1.35 2.45 -33.18
C GLY A 18 -1.79 3.40 -32.07
N LEU A 19 -2.55 4.44 -32.40
CA LEU A 19 -3.08 5.41 -31.44
C LEU A 19 -4.11 4.79 -30.47
N GLY A 20 -4.92 3.83 -30.94
CA GLY A 20 -5.89 3.14 -30.09
C GLY A 20 -5.25 2.25 -29.02
N ALA A 21 -4.06 1.70 -29.27
CA ALA A 21 -3.32 0.91 -28.29
C ALA A 21 -2.65 1.79 -27.21
N ALA A 22 -2.31 3.04 -27.53
CA ALA A 22 -1.70 3.98 -26.59
C ALA A 22 -2.68 4.53 -25.54
N VAL A 23 -3.97 4.61 -25.85
CA VAL A 23 -5.00 5.05 -24.89
C VAL A 23 -5.38 3.94 -23.89
N ALA A 24 -5.08 2.69 -24.21
CA ALA A 24 -5.40 1.53 -23.36
C ALA A 24 -4.25 1.10 -22.42
N LEU A 25 -3.04 1.66 -22.58
CA LEU A 25 -1.87 1.25 -21.82
C LEU A 25 -1.63 2.18 -20.62
N PRO A 26 -1.56 1.65 -19.39
CA PRO A 26 -1.03 2.38 -18.24
C PRO A 26 0.37 2.91 -18.54
N TRP A 27 0.69 4.07 -17.98
CA TRP A 27 1.99 4.72 -18.08
C TRP A 27 3.13 3.74 -17.76
N LEU A 28 3.87 3.31 -18.78
CA LEU A 28 5.08 2.51 -18.64
C LEU A 28 6.28 3.46 -18.65
N GLU A 29 6.94 3.62 -17.50
CA GLU A 29 8.11 4.50 -17.33
C GLU A 29 9.27 4.22 -18.31
N SER A 30 9.24 3.07 -18.99
CA SER A 30 10.28 2.60 -19.90
C SER A 30 10.23 3.20 -21.32
N MET A 31 9.18 3.96 -21.68
CA MET A 31 9.03 4.52 -23.03
C MET A 31 8.90 6.04 -23.01
N LYS A 32 10.00 6.75 -23.27
CA LYS A 32 9.97 8.19 -23.58
C LYS A 32 9.45 8.40 -25.00
N LEU A 33 8.13 8.32 -25.18
CA LEU A 33 7.48 8.82 -26.39
C LEU A 33 7.21 10.31 -26.23
N LEU A 34 7.66 11.08 -27.22
CA LEU A 34 7.50 12.53 -27.35
C LEU A 34 6.03 12.94 -27.19
N ALA A 35 5.65 13.40 -26.01
CA ALA A 35 4.36 14.02 -25.73
C ALA A 35 4.61 15.35 -25.00
N ALA A 36 3.80 16.34 -25.34
CA ALA A 36 3.88 17.74 -24.92
C ALA A 36 4.07 17.91 -23.40
N ASP A 37 4.59 19.07 -22.98
CA ASP A 37 4.76 19.47 -21.57
C ASP A 37 3.43 19.39 -20.80
N ILE A 38 3.16 18.20 -20.26
CA ILE A 38 2.16 17.95 -19.23
C ILE A 38 2.76 18.52 -17.94
N PRO A 39 2.00 19.29 -17.12
CA PRO A 39 2.50 19.74 -15.82
C PRO A 39 3.12 18.54 -15.10
N THR A 40 4.35 18.75 -14.61
CA THR A 40 5.17 17.73 -13.97
C THR A 40 4.45 17.20 -12.73
N ASN A 41 3.54 16.25 -12.94
CA ASN A 41 2.79 15.61 -11.88
C ASN A 41 3.81 14.74 -11.15
N THR A 42 4.44 15.34 -10.15
CA THR A 42 5.49 14.68 -9.37
C THR A 42 4.86 13.45 -8.75
N PRO A 43 5.38 12.23 -9.02
CA PRO A 43 4.78 11.03 -8.47
C PRO A 43 4.64 11.14 -6.95
N PRO A 44 3.51 10.70 -6.36
CA PRO A 44 3.30 10.80 -4.93
C PRO A 44 4.39 10.02 -4.20
N LYS A 45 4.89 10.62 -3.12
CA LYS A 45 5.90 9.96 -2.27
C LYS A 45 5.22 8.83 -1.50
N ARG A 46 5.86 7.66 -1.47
CA ARG A 46 5.35 6.48 -0.77
C ARG A 46 6.29 6.09 0.35
N PHE A 47 5.71 5.59 1.44
CA PHE A 47 6.44 4.98 2.54
C PHE A 47 6.26 3.46 2.49
N ALA A 48 7.34 2.72 2.71
CA ALA A 48 7.31 1.27 2.84
C ALA A 48 8.11 0.86 4.07
N CYS A 49 7.55 -0.05 4.86
CA CYS A 49 8.23 -0.72 5.95
C CYS A 49 8.24 -2.22 5.67
N LEU A 50 9.42 -2.85 5.75
CA LEU A 50 9.58 -4.28 5.62
C LEU A 50 10.00 -4.83 6.98
N PHE A 51 9.20 -5.74 7.52
CA PHE A 51 9.45 -6.38 8.80
C PHE A 51 9.98 -7.80 8.60
N PHE A 52 11.05 -8.13 9.30
CA PHE A 52 11.67 -9.46 9.28
C PHE A 52 11.47 -10.11 10.65
N GLY A 53 10.49 -11.02 10.77
CA GLY A 53 10.10 -11.62 12.06
C GLY A 53 11.25 -12.35 12.77
N ASP A 54 12.03 -13.12 12.01
CA ASP A 54 13.20 -13.85 12.52
C ASP A 54 14.50 -13.04 12.45
N GLY A 55 14.40 -11.77 12.09
CA GLY A 55 15.55 -10.89 11.89
C GLY A 55 16.33 -11.19 10.61
N VAL A 56 17.64 -11.03 10.68
CA VAL A 56 18.55 -11.01 9.52
C VAL A 56 19.81 -11.82 9.83
N HIS A 57 20.49 -12.32 8.80
CA HIS A 57 21.75 -13.04 8.97
C HIS A 57 22.93 -12.05 9.13
N PRO A 58 23.48 -11.84 10.36
CA PRO A 58 24.40 -10.72 10.62
C PRO A 58 25.70 -10.71 9.79
N PRO A 59 26.33 -11.86 9.47
CA PRO A 59 27.54 -11.88 8.62
C PRO A 59 27.35 -11.25 7.24
N GLU A 60 26.12 -11.23 6.72
CA GLU A 60 25.79 -10.67 5.40
C GLU A 60 25.06 -9.33 5.47
N TRP A 61 24.47 -9.01 6.62
CA TRP A 61 23.69 -7.80 6.87
C TRP A 61 24.56 -6.70 7.50
N TRP A 62 25.39 -6.05 6.68
CA TRP A 62 26.23 -4.93 7.13
C TRP A 62 26.45 -3.87 6.05
N SER A 63 26.93 -2.71 6.48
CA SER A 63 27.48 -1.68 5.60
C SER A 63 28.70 -1.01 6.24
N LYS A 64 29.60 -0.45 5.43
CA LYS A 64 30.79 0.29 5.88
C LYS A 64 30.97 1.55 5.04
N GLY A 65 31.63 2.56 5.61
CA GLY A 65 31.85 3.83 4.92
C GLY A 65 30.57 4.65 4.76
N ASN A 66 30.62 5.66 3.90
CA ASN A 66 29.51 6.59 3.65
C ASN A 66 29.59 7.19 2.24
N GLY A 67 28.48 7.75 1.76
CA GLY A 67 28.40 8.43 0.46
C GLY A 67 28.88 7.55 -0.69
N THR A 68 29.86 8.05 -1.45
CA THR A 68 30.45 7.31 -2.58
C THR A 68 31.29 6.11 -2.15
N ASN A 69 31.77 6.09 -0.90
CA ASN A 69 32.58 5.02 -0.32
C ASN A 69 31.73 4.02 0.47
N LEU A 70 30.41 4.05 0.31
CA LEU A 70 29.51 3.08 0.94
C LEU A 70 29.80 1.68 0.38
N GLU A 71 30.14 0.76 1.26
CA GLU A 71 30.24 -0.68 1.00
C GLU A 71 29.02 -1.37 1.61
N LEU A 72 28.48 -2.34 0.88
CA LEU A 72 27.31 -3.10 1.27
C LEU A 72 27.67 -4.58 1.39
N GLY A 73 27.16 -5.23 2.43
CA GLY A 73 27.28 -6.68 2.60
C GLY A 73 26.48 -7.47 1.55
N PRO A 74 26.73 -8.79 1.41
CA PRO A 74 26.07 -9.64 0.42
C PRO A 74 24.55 -9.59 0.41
N ALA A 75 23.90 -9.41 1.57
CA ALA A 75 22.45 -9.32 1.68
C ALA A 75 21.84 -8.13 0.92
N PHE A 76 22.66 -7.14 0.56
CA PHE A 76 22.24 -5.92 -0.14
C PHE A 76 22.78 -5.84 -1.57
N ALA A 77 23.24 -6.95 -2.16
CA ALA A 77 23.78 -6.96 -3.52
C ALA A 77 22.80 -6.38 -4.56
N SER A 78 21.49 -6.57 -4.36
CA SER A 78 20.44 -6.00 -5.21
C SER A 78 20.33 -4.47 -5.16
N LEU A 79 20.88 -3.83 -4.12
CA LEU A 79 20.88 -2.38 -3.95
C LEU A 79 22.10 -1.69 -4.59
N GLU A 80 23.11 -2.44 -5.01
CA GLU A 80 24.34 -1.88 -5.59
C GLU A 80 24.08 -0.91 -6.76
N PRO A 81 23.15 -1.19 -7.71
CA PRO A 81 22.84 -0.26 -8.81
C PRO A 81 22.23 1.07 -8.37
N VAL A 82 21.67 1.12 -7.16
CA VAL A 82 21.00 2.30 -6.58
C VAL A 82 21.65 2.78 -5.29
N LYS A 83 22.87 2.31 -4.98
CA LYS A 83 23.57 2.56 -3.71
C LYS A 83 23.69 4.05 -3.34
N GLN A 84 23.85 4.93 -4.32
CA GLN A 84 23.90 6.38 -4.12
C GLN A 84 22.59 6.99 -3.59
N LYS A 85 21.47 6.26 -3.66
CA LYS A 85 20.16 6.64 -3.15
C LYS A 85 19.82 5.96 -1.82
N VAL A 86 20.74 5.16 -1.27
CA VAL A 86 20.52 4.39 -0.05
C VAL A 86 21.23 5.08 1.12
N ASN A 87 20.51 5.27 2.21
CA ASN A 87 21.10 5.65 3.49
C ASN A 87 21.07 4.44 4.42
N PHE A 88 22.25 4.02 4.89
CA PHE A 88 22.36 2.97 5.89
C PHE A 88 22.59 3.61 7.25
N ILE A 89 21.61 3.49 8.16
CA ILE A 89 21.65 4.12 9.47
C ILE A 89 21.88 3.04 10.52
N HIS A 90 22.97 3.19 11.28
CA HIS A 90 23.32 2.32 12.39
C HIS A 90 22.85 2.90 13.72
N GLY A 91 22.61 2.04 14.71
CA GLY A 91 22.30 2.46 16.08
C GLY A 91 20.86 2.94 16.31
N LEU A 92 19.95 2.72 15.37
CA LEU A 92 18.52 2.93 15.61
C LEU A 92 17.98 1.81 16.50
N ALA A 93 17.30 2.19 17.57
CA ALA A 93 16.60 1.29 18.46
C ALA A 93 15.32 1.96 18.96
N HIS A 94 14.28 1.17 19.23
CA HIS A 94 13.14 1.68 19.97
C HIS A 94 13.56 1.98 21.43
N PRO A 95 13.00 3.03 22.05
CA PRO A 95 13.18 3.23 23.49
C PRO A 95 12.59 2.07 24.28
N ASP A 96 13.15 1.81 25.46
CA ASP A 96 12.68 0.78 26.40
C ASP A 96 12.57 -0.63 25.78
N ASN A 97 11.73 -1.48 26.37
CA ASN A 97 11.48 -2.86 25.92
C ASN A 97 10.28 -2.93 24.97
N VAL A 98 10.11 -1.94 24.08
CA VAL A 98 8.96 -1.87 23.13
C VAL A 98 8.96 -3.07 22.19
N VAL A 99 10.12 -3.36 21.61
CA VAL A 99 10.32 -4.48 20.69
C VAL A 99 11.05 -5.63 21.42
N GLY A 100 10.60 -6.86 21.20
CA GLY A 100 11.24 -8.06 21.78
C GLY A 100 10.37 -9.32 21.70
N GLY A 101 10.93 -10.42 21.21
CA GLY A 101 10.17 -11.64 20.89
C GLY A 101 9.14 -11.45 19.77
N HIS A 102 8.56 -12.54 19.26
CA HIS A 102 7.68 -12.50 18.09
C HIS A 102 6.48 -11.55 18.26
N ALA A 103 5.78 -11.64 19.40
CA ALA A 103 4.56 -10.87 19.64
C ALA A 103 4.84 -9.37 19.79
N LYS A 104 5.74 -8.95 20.68
CA LYS A 104 5.98 -7.52 20.89
C LYS A 104 6.79 -6.90 19.75
N GLY A 105 7.68 -7.67 19.11
CA GLY A 105 8.46 -7.21 17.97
C GLY A 105 7.56 -6.74 16.82
N ALA A 106 6.62 -7.58 16.38
CA ALA A 106 5.71 -7.25 15.29
C ALA A 106 4.79 -6.07 15.62
N ALA A 107 4.12 -6.07 16.78
CA ALA A 107 3.25 -4.95 17.14
C ALA A 107 4.02 -3.66 17.47
N GLY A 108 5.18 -3.75 18.10
CA GLY A 108 5.95 -2.61 18.61
C GLY A 108 6.69 -1.83 17.52
N ILE A 109 7.11 -2.48 16.43
CA ILE A 109 8.00 -1.89 15.40
C ILE A 109 7.42 -0.62 14.76
N LEU A 110 6.10 -0.58 14.50
CA LEU A 110 5.45 0.61 13.93
C LEU A 110 4.61 1.39 14.92
N THR A 111 4.23 0.81 16.06
CA THR A 111 3.45 1.53 17.09
C THR A 111 4.32 2.30 18.07
N GLY A 112 5.60 1.93 18.22
CA GLY A 112 6.54 2.58 19.11
C GLY A 112 6.22 2.42 20.61
N ILE A 113 5.24 1.58 20.97
CA ILE A 113 4.82 1.31 22.34
C ILE A 113 4.85 -0.18 22.63
N GLN A 114 5.20 -0.54 23.86
CA GLN A 114 5.08 -1.91 24.32
C GLN A 114 3.58 -2.28 24.38
N PRO A 115 3.12 -3.31 23.63
CA PRO A 115 1.73 -3.74 23.71
C PRO A 115 1.40 -4.26 25.12
N LEU A 116 0.12 -4.20 25.49
CA LEU A 116 -0.37 -4.75 26.75
C LEU A 116 -0.39 -6.28 26.69
N GLY A 117 0.19 -6.91 27.72
CA GLY A 117 0.13 -8.36 27.91
C GLY A 117 -1.23 -8.84 28.43
N GLY A 118 -1.49 -10.15 28.33
CA GLY A 118 -2.74 -10.77 28.75
C GLY A 118 -3.89 -10.56 27.74
N ARG A 119 -5.13 -10.69 28.22
CA ARG A 119 -6.33 -10.80 27.37
C ARG A 119 -6.79 -9.50 26.74
N ARG A 120 -6.40 -8.36 27.28
CA ARG A 120 -6.84 -7.06 26.78
C ARG A 120 -5.87 -6.61 25.68
N ILE A 121 -6.43 -6.33 24.50
CA ILE A 121 -5.67 -5.79 23.38
C ILE A 121 -5.50 -4.29 23.59
N GLN A 122 -4.26 -3.82 23.58
CA GLN A 122 -3.90 -2.42 23.64
C GLN A 122 -2.46 -2.22 23.15
N ALA A 123 -2.30 -1.56 22.01
CA ALA A 123 -1.06 -1.06 21.43
C ALA A 123 -1.21 0.46 21.19
N ALA A 124 -0.87 0.95 20.00
CA ALA A 124 -1.16 2.31 19.53
C ALA A 124 -1.49 2.28 18.03
N THR A 125 -2.00 3.39 17.48
CA THR A 125 -2.03 3.57 16.02
C THR A 125 -0.60 3.55 15.49
N SER A 126 -0.35 2.74 14.46
CA SER A 126 0.98 2.56 13.91
C SER A 126 1.38 3.70 12.97
N LEU A 127 2.69 3.91 12.81
CA LEU A 127 3.27 4.98 12.00
C LEU A 127 2.75 4.96 10.54
N ASP A 128 2.68 3.80 9.92
CA ASP A 128 2.18 3.62 8.55
C ASP A 128 0.71 4.05 8.44
N GLN A 129 -0.13 3.72 9.42
CA GLN A 129 -1.54 4.11 9.44
C GLN A 129 -1.72 5.60 9.73
N TYR A 130 -0.88 6.18 10.59
CA TYR A 130 -0.84 7.62 10.79
C TYR A 130 -0.45 8.36 9.49
N LEU A 131 0.56 7.86 8.77
CA LEU A 131 0.95 8.41 7.47
C LEU A 131 -0.16 8.27 6.42
N ALA A 132 -0.84 7.11 6.36
CA ALA A 132 -1.96 6.89 5.46
C ALA A 132 -3.10 7.89 5.71
N GLN A 133 -3.41 8.20 6.97
CA GLN A 133 -4.43 9.21 7.33
C GLN A 133 -4.04 10.64 6.92
N LYS A 134 -2.74 10.95 6.86
CA LYS A 134 -2.23 12.30 6.56
C LYS A 134 -1.88 12.53 5.10
N LEU A 135 -1.43 11.50 4.40
CA LEU A 135 -0.84 11.59 3.05
C LEU A 135 -1.58 10.71 2.03
N GLY A 136 -2.51 9.86 2.47
CA GLY A 136 -3.21 8.90 1.61
C GLY A 136 -4.24 9.52 0.65
N GLU A 137 -4.37 10.85 0.62
CA GLU A 137 -5.19 11.57 -0.37
C GLU A 137 -4.51 11.64 -1.74
N GLU A 138 -3.18 11.57 -1.79
CA GLU A 138 -2.41 11.60 -3.04
C GLU A 138 -2.39 10.25 -3.79
N THR A 139 -3.00 9.21 -3.20
CA THR A 139 -3.01 7.84 -3.73
C THR A 139 -4.40 7.24 -3.67
N VAL A 140 -4.77 6.45 -4.69
CA VAL A 140 -6.02 5.67 -4.72
C VAL A 140 -6.14 4.73 -3.52
N LEU A 141 -5.05 4.04 -3.20
CA LEU A 141 -4.96 3.14 -2.06
C LEU A 141 -4.07 3.80 -0.99
N PRO A 142 -4.65 4.31 0.11
CA PRO A 142 -3.90 5.07 1.12
C PRO A 142 -2.93 4.18 1.93
N SER A 143 -3.22 2.89 2.02
CA SER A 143 -2.40 1.90 2.74
C SER A 143 -2.56 0.52 2.08
N LEU A 144 -1.45 -0.19 1.92
CA LEU A 144 -1.42 -1.60 1.50
C LEU A 144 -0.57 -2.38 2.51
N VAL A 145 -1.22 -3.20 3.32
CA VAL A 145 -0.55 -4.06 4.31
C VAL A 145 -0.47 -5.46 3.73
N LEU A 146 0.73 -6.04 3.69
CA LEU A 146 1.01 -7.36 3.12
C LEU A 146 1.60 -8.27 4.19
N ALA A 147 1.29 -9.57 4.11
CA ALA A 147 1.85 -10.59 4.99
C ALA A 147 2.15 -11.88 4.23
N CYS A 148 3.06 -12.69 4.78
CA CYS A 148 3.40 -14.00 4.24
C CYS A 148 2.58 -15.14 4.87
N GLU A 149 1.91 -14.88 5.99
CA GLU A 149 1.24 -15.90 6.79
C GLU A 149 -0.13 -15.43 7.27
N ARG A 150 -1.01 -16.39 7.59
CA ARG A 150 -2.34 -16.10 8.13
C ARG A 150 -2.24 -15.69 9.59
N PRO A 151 -3.08 -14.75 10.05
CA PRO A 151 -3.10 -14.40 11.46
C PRO A 151 -3.53 -15.60 12.31
N VAL A 152 -2.84 -15.80 13.41
CA VAL A 152 -3.10 -16.88 14.36
C VAL A 152 -3.78 -16.29 15.60
N SER A 153 -4.78 -17.01 16.13
CA SER A 153 -5.47 -16.63 17.36
C SER A 153 -4.90 -17.35 18.58
N GLY A 154 -5.14 -16.82 19.78
CA GLY A 154 -4.68 -17.40 21.03
C GLY A 154 -3.57 -16.58 21.69
N PHE A 155 -2.72 -17.26 22.45
CA PHE A 155 -1.65 -16.64 23.24
C PHE A 155 -0.28 -17.18 22.84
N HIS A 156 0.67 -16.27 22.70
CA HIS A 156 2.08 -16.59 22.65
C HIS A 156 2.57 -17.00 24.04
N GLU A 157 3.59 -17.85 24.11
CA GLU A 157 4.15 -18.39 25.36
C GLU A 157 4.60 -17.29 26.34
N SER A 158 4.95 -16.11 25.81
CA SER A 158 5.31 -14.92 26.59
C SER A 158 4.12 -14.19 27.23
N GLY A 159 2.89 -14.70 27.12
CA GLY A 159 1.68 -14.12 27.73
C GLY A 159 1.04 -13.00 26.92
N TYR A 160 1.41 -12.84 25.65
CA TYR A 160 0.87 -11.84 24.73
C TYR A 160 -0.14 -12.46 23.77
N SER A 161 -1.15 -11.70 23.34
CA SER A 161 -2.05 -12.14 22.29
C SER A 161 -1.29 -12.42 20.99
N MET A 162 -1.62 -13.52 20.32
CA MET A 162 -1.07 -13.86 19.00
C MET A 162 -1.51 -12.87 17.90
N MET A 163 -2.48 -12.00 18.19
CA MET A 163 -2.79 -10.86 17.32
C MET A 163 -1.60 -9.92 17.17
N TYR A 164 -0.75 -9.78 18.20
CA TYR A 164 0.42 -8.90 18.15
C TYR A 164 1.54 -9.46 17.27
N SER A 165 1.73 -10.78 17.21
CA SER A 165 2.69 -11.42 16.29
C SER A 165 2.17 -11.48 14.85
N SER A 166 0.85 -11.45 14.69
CA SER A 166 0.21 -11.59 13.37
C SER A 166 0.07 -10.27 12.60
N HIS A 167 0.26 -9.12 13.25
CA HIS A 167 0.02 -7.81 12.64
C HIS A 167 1.06 -6.77 13.05
N VAL A 168 1.65 -6.11 12.04
CA VAL A 168 2.56 -4.98 12.20
C VAL A 168 1.85 -3.63 12.16
N SER A 169 0.71 -3.56 11.47
CA SER A 169 -0.06 -2.33 11.24
C SER A 169 -1.31 -2.29 12.13
N TRP A 170 -1.60 -1.11 12.70
CA TRP A 170 -2.65 -0.88 13.68
C TRP A 170 -3.36 0.44 13.37
N SER A 171 -4.64 0.40 13.00
CA SER A 171 -5.42 1.61 12.66
C SER A 171 -5.81 2.38 13.93
N SER A 172 -5.98 1.67 15.04
CA SER A 172 -6.26 2.21 16.37
C SER A 172 -5.44 1.47 17.43
N PRO A 173 -5.37 1.97 18.68
CA PRO A 173 -4.75 1.25 19.78
C PRO A 173 -5.30 -0.16 20.03
N VAL A 174 -6.47 -0.51 19.50
CA VAL A 174 -7.12 -1.80 19.75
C VAL A 174 -7.47 -2.57 18.48
N SER A 175 -7.20 -2.01 17.31
CA SER A 175 -7.63 -2.55 16.01
C SER A 175 -6.42 -2.77 15.10
N PRO A 176 -5.99 -4.03 14.88
CA PRO A 176 -4.97 -4.32 13.88
C PRO A 176 -5.54 -4.14 12.47
N VAL A 177 -4.67 -3.86 11.50
CA VAL A 177 -5.05 -3.80 10.09
C VAL A 177 -4.83 -5.17 9.46
N PRO A 178 -5.86 -5.79 8.85
CA PRO A 178 -5.70 -7.04 8.12
C PRO A 178 -4.69 -6.88 6.98
N ALA A 179 -3.83 -7.87 6.83
CA ALA A 179 -2.88 -7.93 5.74
C ALA A 179 -3.43 -8.74 4.56
N GLU A 180 -3.08 -8.35 3.34
CA GLU A 180 -3.30 -9.16 2.14
C GLU A 180 -2.18 -10.21 2.00
N LEU A 181 -2.57 -11.46 1.78
CA LEU A 181 -1.66 -12.60 1.66
C LEU A 181 -1.42 -13.00 0.20
N TYR A 182 -2.40 -12.72 -0.66
CA TYR A 182 -2.41 -13.20 -2.04
C TYR A 182 -1.90 -12.09 -2.97
N PRO A 183 -0.76 -12.29 -3.65
CA PRO A 183 -0.20 -11.27 -4.54
C PRO A 183 -1.16 -10.85 -5.67
N SER A 184 -2.01 -11.77 -6.14
CA SER A 184 -3.04 -11.45 -7.13
C SER A 184 -4.06 -10.46 -6.59
N LEU A 185 -4.56 -10.64 -5.37
CA LEU A 185 -5.52 -9.71 -4.77
C LEU A 185 -4.88 -8.35 -4.43
N ALA A 186 -3.61 -8.36 -4.02
CA ALA A 186 -2.84 -7.13 -3.85
C ALA A 186 -2.66 -6.39 -5.19
N PHE A 187 -2.38 -7.12 -6.28
CA PHE A 187 -2.28 -6.58 -7.62
C PHE A 187 -3.63 -6.02 -8.10
N ASP A 188 -4.72 -6.76 -7.96
CA ASP A 188 -6.06 -6.33 -8.34
C ASP A 188 -6.45 -5.06 -7.57
N SER A 189 -6.06 -4.98 -6.29
CA SER A 189 -6.23 -3.77 -5.50
C SER A 189 -5.48 -2.56 -6.08
N LEU A 190 -4.27 -2.74 -6.58
CA LEU A 190 -3.47 -1.66 -7.14
C LEU A 190 -3.93 -1.27 -8.56
N PHE A 191 -4.38 -2.22 -9.38
CA PHE A 191 -4.54 -2.02 -10.83
C PHE A 191 -5.95 -2.30 -11.37
N GLU A 192 -6.72 -3.19 -10.74
CA GLU A 192 -8.11 -3.52 -11.14
C GLU A 192 -9.16 -2.71 -10.38
N SER A 193 -8.74 -1.72 -9.59
CA SER A 193 -9.62 -0.75 -8.94
C SER A 193 -10.36 0.19 -9.92
N LYS A 194 -10.66 -0.26 -11.15
CA LYS A 194 -11.65 0.37 -12.02
C LYS A 194 -13.01 0.19 -11.36
N GLY A 195 -13.47 1.26 -10.68
CA GLY A 195 -14.67 1.31 -9.85
C GLY A 195 -15.87 0.59 -10.47
N ASN A 196 -16.05 -0.68 -10.11
CA ASN A 196 -17.22 -1.43 -10.51
C ASN A 196 -18.40 -0.85 -9.71
N ARG A 197 -19.29 -0.11 -10.38
CA ARG A 197 -20.46 0.56 -9.76
C ARG A 197 -21.34 -0.41 -8.94
N ALA A 198 -21.24 -1.71 -9.22
CA ALA A 198 -21.87 -2.77 -8.45
C ALA A 198 -21.37 -2.85 -6.98
N HIS A 199 -20.09 -2.55 -6.70
CA HIS A 199 -19.55 -2.61 -5.33
C HIS A 199 -20.08 -1.50 -4.43
N ILE A 200 -20.39 -0.31 -4.97
CA ILE A 200 -20.93 0.82 -4.20
C ILE A 200 -22.36 0.53 -3.76
N SER A 201 -23.21 0.05 -4.68
CA SER A 201 -24.61 -0.27 -4.36
C SER A 201 -24.75 -1.40 -3.33
N VAL A 202 -23.82 -2.36 -3.30
CA VAL A 202 -23.79 -3.40 -2.27
C VAL A 202 -23.34 -2.81 -0.93
N LEU A 203 -22.38 -1.89 -0.95
CA LEU A 203 -21.86 -1.24 0.26
C LEU A 203 -22.90 -0.36 0.94
N ASP A 204 -23.64 0.44 0.16
CA ASP A 204 -24.74 1.26 0.66
C ASP A 204 -25.80 0.40 1.36
N HIS A 205 -26.16 -0.74 0.75
CA HIS A 205 -27.12 -1.66 1.32
C HIS A 205 -26.61 -2.34 2.60
N VAL A 206 -25.32 -2.68 2.64
CA VAL A 206 -24.68 -3.25 3.84
C VAL A 206 -24.61 -2.22 4.97
N LEU A 207 -24.30 -0.95 4.68
CA LEU A 207 -24.28 0.12 5.68
C LEU A 207 -25.68 0.41 6.26
N GLU A 208 -26.71 0.39 5.43
CA GLU A 208 -28.10 0.56 5.88
C GLU A 208 -28.51 -0.59 6.83
N GLN A 209 -28.20 -1.83 6.45
CA GLN A 209 -28.43 -3.01 7.30
C GLN A 209 -27.60 -2.98 8.59
N LEU A 210 -26.34 -2.53 8.54
CA LEU A 210 -25.49 -2.40 9.72
C LEU A 210 -26.03 -1.34 10.71
N ASN A 211 -26.56 -0.23 10.22
CA ASN A 211 -27.20 0.78 11.07
C ASN A 211 -28.47 0.24 11.74
N ASP A 212 -29.26 -0.56 11.04
CA ASP A 212 -30.42 -1.25 11.60
C ASP A 212 -30.06 -2.25 12.68
N VAL A 213 -28.97 -2.99 12.46
CA VAL A 213 -28.47 -3.98 13.42
C VAL A 213 -27.85 -3.27 14.62
N SER A 214 -26.98 -2.27 14.43
CA SER A 214 -26.33 -1.49 15.52
C SER A 214 -27.33 -0.87 16.52
N ARG A 215 -28.55 -0.55 16.06
CA ARG A 215 -29.65 -0.09 16.92
C ARG A 215 -30.21 -1.18 17.85
N LYS A 216 -30.04 -2.46 17.52
CA LYS A 216 -30.64 -3.63 18.18
C LYS A 216 -29.66 -4.48 18.99
N VAL A 217 -28.35 -4.25 18.89
CA VAL A 217 -27.34 -5.11 19.53
C VAL A 217 -26.85 -4.57 20.86
N SER A 218 -26.29 -5.48 21.67
CA SER A 218 -25.74 -5.18 22.99
C SER A 218 -24.53 -4.25 22.92
N HIS A 219 -24.19 -3.60 24.03
CA HIS A 219 -23.04 -2.70 24.11
C HIS A 219 -21.70 -3.42 23.79
N SER A 220 -21.57 -4.72 24.10
CA SER A 220 -20.36 -5.47 23.76
C SER A 220 -20.25 -5.79 22.27
N ASP A 221 -21.38 -5.96 21.59
CA ASP A 221 -21.42 -6.29 20.16
C ASP A 221 -21.27 -5.04 19.28
N ARG A 222 -21.68 -3.86 19.79
CA ARG A 222 -21.43 -2.57 19.12
C ARG A 222 -19.97 -2.34 18.80
N ALA A 223 -19.05 -2.68 19.71
CA ALA A 223 -17.62 -2.49 19.46
C ALA A 223 -17.10 -3.31 18.25
N LYS A 224 -17.64 -4.53 18.04
CA LYS A 224 -17.30 -5.37 16.88
C LYS A 224 -17.93 -4.86 15.59
N LEU A 225 -19.16 -4.35 15.68
CA LEU A 225 -19.83 -3.74 14.54
C LEU A 225 -19.14 -2.45 14.12
N ASP A 226 -18.66 -1.65 15.08
CA ASP A 226 -17.91 -0.42 14.81
C ASP A 226 -16.62 -0.70 14.02
N GLU A 227 -15.89 -1.76 14.40
CA GLU A 227 -14.71 -2.24 13.66
C GLU A 227 -15.07 -2.66 12.22
N TYR A 228 -16.17 -3.41 12.05
CA TYR A 228 -16.65 -3.80 10.72
C TYR A 228 -17.11 -2.61 9.88
N THR A 229 -17.86 -1.66 10.44
CA THR A 229 -18.27 -0.44 9.74
C THR A 229 -17.10 0.45 9.35
N THR A 230 -16.02 0.44 10.12
CA THR A 230 -14.80 1.18 9.78
C THR A 230 -14.16 0.59 8.52
N SER A 231 -14.02 -0.73 8.46
CA SER A 231 -13.54 -1.45 7.27
C SER A 231 -14.42 -1.19 6.03
N VAL A 232 -15.74 -1.18 6.21
CA VAL A 232 -16.71 -0.87 5.14
C VAL A 232 -16.57 0.57 4.64
N ARG A 233 -16.40 1.56 5.53
CA ARG A 233 -16.18 2.97 5.15
C ARG A 233 -14.87 3.17 4.40
N ASP A 234 -13.81 2.47 4.75
CA ASP A 234 -12.54 2.56 4.04
C ASP A 234 -12.68 2.08 2.58
N VAL A 235 -13.50 1.05 2.35
CA VAL A 235 -13.84 0.58 1.00
C VAL A 235 -14.69 1.62 0.24
N GLU A 236 -15.64 2.27 0.91
CA GLU A 236 -16.50 3.32 0.34
C GLU A 236 -15.66 4.50 -0.14
N GLN A 237 -14.81 5.03 0.74
CA GLN A 237 -13.93 6.16 0.45
C GLN A 237 -13.00 5.86 -0.72
N ARG A 238 -12.51 4.62 -0.81
CA ARG A 238 -11.71 4.15 -1.95
C ARG A 238 -12.51 4.18 -3.25
N LEU A 239 -13.75 3.71 -3.25
CA LEU A 239 -14.63 3.74 -4.43
C LEU A 239 -14.97 5.17 -4.88
N VAL A 240 -15.24 6.08 -3.93
CA VAL A 240 -15.51 7.50 -4.23
C VAL A 240 -14.28 8.17 -4.86
N LYS A 241 -13.07 7.97 -4.32
CA LYS A 241 -11.82 8.50 -4.91
C LYS A 241 -11.59 7.98 -6.32
N LEU A 242 -11.86 6.70 -6.57
CA LEU A 242 -11.75 6.09 -7.89
C LEU A 242 -12.71 6.72 -8.90
N GLN A 243 -13.93 7.04 -8.48
CA GLN A 243 -14.91 7.73 -9.33
C GLN A 243 -14.52 9.17 -9.62
N GLN A 244 -14.01 9.90 -8.62
CA GLN A 244 -13.50 11.27 -8.80
C GLN A 244 -12.34 11.29 -9.79
N ASN A 245 -11.34 10.41 -9.62
CA ASN A 245 -10.21 10.31 -10.53
C ASN A 245 -10.63 9.93 -11.97
N ALA A 246 -11.61 9.02 -12.12
CA ALA A 246 -12.13 8.65 -13.43
C ALA A 246 -12.95 9.77 -14.09
N ALA A 247 -13.69 10.57 -13.30
CA ALA A 247 -14.43 11.73 -13.79
C ALA A 247 -13.49 12.87 -14.20
N ASP A 248 -12.44 13.13 -13.43
CA ASP A 248 -11.40 14.12 -13.73
C ASP A 248 -10.60 13.78 -14.99
N GLU A 249 -10.43 12.49 -15.29
CA GLU A 249 -9.86 12.03 -16.57
C GLU A 249 -10.83 12.23 -17.76
N GLN A 250 -12.14 12.14 -17.53
CA GLN A 250 -13.18 12.31 -18.55
C GLN A 250 -13.51 13.78 -18.88
N ASP A 251 -13.34 14.69 -17.91
CA ASP A 251 -13.68 16.12 -18.03
C ASP A 251 -12.51 16.99 -18.55
N ARG A 252 -11.37 16.37 -18.90
CA ARG A 252 -10.30 17.07 -19.63
C ARG A 252 -10.80 17.45 -21.02
N PRO A 253 -10.78 18.75 -21.40
CA PRO A 253 -11.30 19.18 -22.67
C PRO A 253 -10.53 18.49 -23.80
N VAL A 254 -11.26 17.76 -24.64
CA VAL A 254 -10.74 17.30 -25.92
C VAL A 254 -10.51 18.55 -26.77
N THR A 255 -9.31 19.11 -26.72
CA THR A 255 -8.87 20.08 -27.73
C THR A 255 -8.89 19.37 -29.08
N LYS A 256 -9.99 19.58 -29.80
CA LYS A 256 -10.09 19.26 -31.23
C LYS A 256 -9.03 20.08 -31.95
N PHE A 257 -8.04 19.39 -32.51
CA PHE A 257 -7.28 19.89 -33.66
C PHE A 257 -7.91 19.32 -34.93
#